data_AF-A0A8X6VDS4-F1
#
_entry.id   AF-A0A8X6VDS4-F1
#
_cell.length_a   1.000
_cell.length_b   1.000
_cell.length_c   1.000
_cell.angle_alpha   90.00
_cell.angle_beta   90.00
_cell.angle_gamma   90.00
#
_symmetry.space_group_name_H-M   'P 1'
#
loop_
_entity.id
_entity.type
_entity.pdbx_description
1 polymer ?
#
loop_
_entity_poly.entity_id
_entity_poly.type
_entity_poly.pdbx_seq_one_letter_code
_entity_poly.pdbx_strand_id
1 'polypeptide(L)'
;MLINAHLSNLLNLTPVRNPTDIVGLRNLYDRAETQIRSLESLGVKGESYSNLLTPILLKQIPSELVLEFNRSQKDEGFDLSALLQFLHWEIRSRERASQINSHKLCHYSPPPQDRTKNKGSYFPGQRMKPPPNRVHLRPHSFPTPGRK
;
A
#
# COMPACT_ATOMS: atom_id res chain seq x y z
N MET A 1 -31.99 1.31 22.58
CA MET A 1 -30.90 2.19 23.06
C MET A 1 -30.11 2.69 21.86
N LEU A 2 -29.85 4.00 21.81
CA LEU A 2 -29.14 4.68 20.72
C LEU A 2 -27.71 4.14 20.54
N ILE A 3 -27.04 3.78 21.63
CA ILE A 3 -25.67 3.20 21.64
C ILE A 3 -25.59 1.93 20.78
N ASN A 4 -26.53 1.01 20.93
CA ASN A 4 -26.53 -0.24 20.15
C ASN A 4 -26.72 -0.01 18.66
N ALA A 5 -27.49 1.01 18.26
CA ALA A 5 -27.66 1.34 16.84
C ALA A 5 -26.33 1.84 16.24
N HIS A 6 -25.60 2.70 16.96
CA HIS A 6 -24.29 3.18 16.53
C HIS A 6 -23.26 2.04 16.44
N LEU A 7 -23.25 1.13 17.42
CA LEU A 7 -22.41 -0.07 17.36
C LEU A 7 -22.80 -0.98 16.19
N SER A 8 -24.08 -1.30 16.02
CA SER A 8 -24.54 -2.12 14.89
C SER A 8 -24.20 -1.51 13.53
N ASN A 9 -24.25 -0.18 13.38
CA ASN A 9 -23.84 0.49 12.15
C ASN A 9 -22.34 0.39 11.87
N LEU A 10 -21.52 0.42 12.93
CA LEU A 10 -20.08 0.25 12.86
C LEU A 10 -19.69 -1.19 12.52
N LEU A 11 -20.47 -2.16 13.01
CA LEU A 11 -20.32 -3.59 12.71
C LEU A 11 -20.76 -3.94 11.28
N ASN A 12 -21.78 -3.25 10.75
CA ASN A 12 -22.34 -3.45 9.41
C ASN A 12 -21.72 -2.54 8.33
N LEU A 13 -20.49 -2.07 8.54
CA LEU A 13 -19.77 -1.37 7.48
C LEU A 13 -19.55 -2.30 6.28
N THR A 14 -19.60 -1.73 5.09
CA THR A 14 -19.37 -2.45 3.84
C THR A 14 -17.87 -2.66 3.65
N PRO A 15 -17.38 -3.92 3.54
CA PRO A 15 -15.97 -4.17 3.38
C PRO A 15 -15.50 -3.67 2.02
N VAL A 16 -14.44 -2.89 2.02
CA VAL A 16 -13.80 -2.43 0.80
C VAL A 16 -12.76 -3.48 0.42
N ARG A 17 -13.01 -4.20 -0.67
CA ARG A 17 -12.09 -5.24 -1.18
C ARG A 17 -11.02 -4.67 -2.10
N ASN A 18 -11.34 -3.56 -2.77
CA ASN A 18 -10.48 -2.96 -3.76
C ASN A 18 -9.63 -1.86 -3.10
N PRO A 19 -8.30 -2.02 -2.99
CA PRO A 19 -7.44 -0.98 -2.41
C PRO A 19 -7.41 0.30 -3.26
N THR A 20 -7.73 0.20 -4.55
CA THR A 20 -7.80 1.33 -5.48
C THR A 20 -9.09 2.13 -5.38
N ASP A 21 -10.11 1.63 -4.67
CA ASP A 21 -11.38 2.35 -4.46
C ASP A 21 -11.25 3.36 -3.32
N ILE A 22 -10.65 4.51 -3.65
CA ILE A 22 -10.43 5.61 -2.71
C ILE A 22 -11.76 6.14 -2.15
N VAL A 23 -12.81 6.17 -2.97
CA VAL A 23 -14.15 6.65 -2.56
C VAL A 23 -14.79 5.69 -1.56
N GLY A 24 -14.69 4.38 -1.81
CA GLY A 24 -15.13 3.37 -0.86
C GLY A 24 -14.39 3.45 0.48
N LEU A 25 -13.06 3.60 0.44
CA LEU A 25 -12.22 3.76 1.64
C LEU A 25 -12.59 5.03 2.42
N ARG A 26 -12.81 6.15 1.73
CA ARG A 26 -13.26 7.42 2.30
C ARG A 26 -14.58 7.26 3.05
N ASN A 27 -15.59 6.70 2.38
CA ASN A 27 -16.92 6.50 2.97
C ASN A 27 -16.88 5.56 4.18
N LEU A 28 -16.05 4.51 4.13
CA LEU A 28 -15.85 3.60 5.25
C LEU A 28 -15.24 4.34 6.45
N TYR A 29 -14.18 5.12 6.22
CA TYR A 29 -13.53 5.91 7.25
C TYR A 29 -14.48 6.94 7.87
N ASP A 30 -15.16 7.75 7.05
CA ASP A 30 -16.06 8.82 7.51
C ASP A 30 -17.21 8.26 8.36
N ARG A 31 -17.78 7.11 7.95
CA ARG A 31 -18.81 6.42 8.73
C ARG A 31 -18.25 5.89 10.05
N ALA A 32 -17.07 5.27 10.03
CA ALA A 32 -16.43 4.76 11.24
C ALA A 32 -16.14 5.87 12.24
N GLU A 33 -15.53 6.96 11.78
CA GLU A 33 -15.20 8.13 12.58
C GLU A 33 -16.45 8.77 13.18
N THR A 34 -17.53 8.91 12.40
CA THR A 34 -18.80 9.47 12.88
C THR A 34 -19.41 8.63 14.00
N GLN A 35 -19.41 7.29 13.86
CA GLN A 35 -19.94 6.42 14.92
C GLN A 35 -19.07 6.50 16.18
N ILE A 36 -17.74 6.51 16.03
CA ILE A 36 -16.80 6.59 17.15
C ILE A 36 -16.98 7.91 17.91
N ARG A 37 -17.02 9.05 17.21
CA ARG A 37 -17.30 10.36 17.83
C ARG A 37 -18.66 10.41 18.53
N SER A 38 -19.67 9.75 17.96
CA SER A 38 -21.00 9.65 18.57
C SER A 38 -20.98 8.83 19.86
N LEU A 39 -20.23 7.72 19.89
CA LEU A 39 -20.03 6.90 21.09
C LEU A 39 -19.28 7.66 22.18
N GLU A 40 -18.23 8.40 21.82
CA GLU A 40 -17.49 9.27 22.76
C GLU A 40 -18.39 10.36 23.34
N SER A 41 -19.23 10.99 22.51
CA SER A 41 -20.21 11.98 22.96
C SER A 41 -21.27 11.40 23.91
N LEU A 42 -21.52 10.09 23.84
CA LEU A 42 -22.41 9.36 24.75
C LEU A 42 -21.69 8.92 26.04
N GLY A 43 -20.41 9.29 26.21
CA GLY A 43 -19.60 8.99 27.38
C GLY A 43 -18.89 7.63 27.33
N VAL A 44 -18.89 6.96 26.18
CA VAL A 44 -18.18 5.68 26.02
C VAL A 44 -16.73 5.96 25.66
N LYS A 45 -15.78 5.49 26.48
CA LYS A 45 -14.35 5.68 26.22
C LYS A 45 -13.88 4.82 25.05
N GLY A 46 -12.99 5.38 24.21
CA GLY A 46 -12.26 4.70 23.13
C GLY A 46 -11.74 3.32 23.52
N GLU A 47 -11.11 3.23 24.68
CA GLU A 47 -10.51 2.02 25.24
C GLU A 47 -11.52 0.90 25.52
N SER A 48 -12.79 1.25 25.83
CA SER A 48 -13.82 0.26 26.17
C SER A 48 -14.30 -0.54 24.96
N TYR A 49 -14.18 0.02 23.76
CA TYR A 49 -14.57 -0.64 22.51
C TYR A 49 -13.41 -0.87 21.55
N SER A 50 -12.21 -0.34 21.81
CA SER A 50 -11.06 -0.47 20.89
C SER A 50 -10.75 -1.94 20.58
N ASN A 51 -10.69 -2.79 21.60
CA ASN A 51 -10.41 -4.22 21.45
C ASN A 51 -11.44 -4.95 20.57
N LEU A 52 -12.69 -4.49 20.54
CA LEU A 52 -13.75 -5.05 19.71
C LEU A 52 -13.72 -4.46 18.30
N LEU A 53 -13.58 -3.14 18.18
CA LEU A 53 -13.70 -2.43 16.90
C LEU A 53 -12.46 -2.55 16.03
N THR A 54 -11.26 -2.58 16.61
CA THR A 54 -10.01 -2.72 15.87
C THR A 54 -10.01 -3.93 14.93
N PRO A 55 -10.23 -5.18 15.40
CA PRO A 55 -10.24 -6.34 14.50
C PRO A 55 -11.38 -6.30 13.48
N ILE A 56 -12.46 -5.57 13.76
CA ILE A 56 -13.60 -5.44 12.85
C ILE A 56 -13.25 -4.46 11.74
N LEU A 57 -12.76 -3.27 12.08
CA LEU A 57 -12.29 -2.30 11.08
C LEU A 57 -11.19 -2.88 10.19
N LEU A 58 -10.26 -3.66 10.77
CA LEU A 58 -9.24 -4.38 10.00
C LEU A 58 -9.83 -5.37 8.99
N LYS A 59 -10.97 -6.00 9.29
CA LYS A 59 -11.69 -6.87 8.33
C LYS A 59 -12.45 -6.09 7.27
N GLN A 60 -12.80 -4.84 7.54
CA GLN A 60 -13.54 -4.00 6.61
C GLN A 60 -12.65 -3.29 5.59
N ILE A 61 -11.35 -3.14 5.88
CA ILE A 61 -10.37 -2.57 4.95
C ILE A 61 -9.63 -3.65 4.14
N PRO A 62 -9.09 -3.31 2.95
CA PRO A 62 -8.29 -4.24 2.16
C PRO A 62 -7.07 -4.77 2.92
N SER A 63 -6.73 -6.04 2.71
CA SER A 63 -5.59 -6.70 3.35
C SER A 63 -4.25 -6.01 3.09
N GLU A 64 -4.12 -5.33 1.95
CA GLU A 64 -2.92 -4.55 1.61
C GLU A 64 -2.71 -3.37 2.57
N LEU A 65 -3.80 -2.67 2.94
CA LEU A 65 -3.75 -1.60 3.94
C LEU A 65 -3.44 -2.14 5.34
N VAL A 66 -4.01 -3.29 5.68
CA VAL A 66 -3.71 -3.96 6.94
C VAL A 66 -2.22 -4.32 7.03
N LEU A 67 -1.64 -4.79 5.93
CA LEU A 67 -0.23 -5.15 5.86
C LEU A 67 0.67 -3.90 6.02
N GLU A 68 0.33 -2.80 5.37
CA GLU A 68 1.04 -1.52 5.52
C GLU A 68 0.96 -0.97 6.94
N PHE A 69 -0.21 -1.05 7.56
CA PHE A 69 -0.40 -0.67 8.95
C PHE A 69 0.46 -1.54 9.89
N ASN A 70 0.40 -2.86 9.74
CA ASN A 70 1.18 -3.81 10.54
C ASN A 70 2.70 -3.62 10.38
N ARG A 71 3.16 -3.21 9.18
CA ARG A 71 4.59 -2.88 8.93
C ARG A 71 5.00 -1.57 9.58
N SER A 72 4.07 -0.63 9.72
CA SER A 72 4.31 0.70 10.28
C SER A 72 4.26 0.70 11.81
N GLN A 73 3.51 -0.25 12.41
CA GLN A 73 3.45 -0.44 13.84
C GLN A 73 4.74 -1.07 14.38
N LYS A 74 5.47 -0.32 15.20
CA LYS A 74 6.70 -0.78 15.87
C LYS A 74 6.35 -1.25 17.28
N ASP A 75 5.84 -2.47 17.43
CA ASP A 75 5.56 -3.18 18.71
C ASP A 75 4.76 -2.43 19.81
N GLU A 76 4.43 -1.16 19.66
CA GLU A 76 3.71 -0.32 20.62
C GLU A 76 2.20 -0.47 20.47
N GLY A 77 1.70 -1.71 20.54
CA GLY A 77 0.29 -2.01 20.67
C GLY A 77 -0.62 -1.59 19.49
N PHE A 78 -1.77 -2.24 19.40
CA PHE A 78 -2.77 -1.92 18.39
C PHE A 78 -3.81 -0.96 18.99
N ASP A 79 -3.63 0.35 18.76
CA ASP A 79 -4.63 1.35 19.14
C ASP A 79 -5.61 1.65 17.98
N LEU A 80 -6.89 1.80 18.34
CA LEU A 80 -7.95 2.17 17.41
C LEU A 80 -7.71 3.57 16.83
N SER A 81 -7.23 4.52 17.64
CA SER A 81 -6.92 5.87 17.19
C SER A 81 -5.78 5.88 16.19
N ALA A 82 -4.74 5.06 16.43
CA ALA A 82 -3.64 4.88 15.49
C ALA A 82 -4.10 4.29 14.15
N LEU A 83 -5.02 3.31 14.17
CA LEU A 83 -5.62 2.75 12.95
C LEU A 83 -6.40 3.80 12.15
N LEU A 84 -7.25 4.60 12.83
CA LEU A 84 -7.99 5.68 12.18
C LEU A 84 -7.06 6.74 11.59
N GLN A 85 -6.01 7.11 12.32
CA GLN A 85 -5.05 8.10 11.85
C GLN A 85 -4.26 7.60 10.64
N PHE A 86 -3.83 6.33 10.66
CA PHE A 86 -3.22 5.68 9.51
C PHE A 86 -4.13 5.71 8.29
N LEU A 87 -5.40 5.29 8.46
CA LEU A 87 -6.35 5.24 7.35
C LEU A 87 -6.61 6.63 6.74
N HIS A 88 -6.76 7.66 7.58
CA HIS A 88 -6.89 9.04 7.12
C HIS A 88 -5.69 9.49 6.27
N TRP A 89 -4.47 9.22 6.73
CA TRP A 89 -3.26 9.60 5.99
C TRP A 89 -3.12 8.85 4.67
N GLU A 90 -3.42 7.56 4.69
CA GLU A 90 -3.30 6.70 3.53
C GLU A 90 -4.31 7.09 2.44
N ILE A 91 -5.57 7.37 2.82
CA ILE A 91 -6.59 7.89 1.89
C ILE A 91 -6.11 9.19 1.24
N ARG A 92 -5.65 10.16 2.04
CA ARG A 92 -5.11 11.43 1.52
C ARG A 92 -3.89 11.23 0.63
N SER A 93 -3.01 10.28 0.96
CA SER A 93 -1.84 9.96 0.15
C SER A 93 -2.25 9.47 -1.24
N ARG A 94 -3.21 8.54 -1.30
CA ARG A 94 -3.77 8.00 -2.54
C ARG A 94 -4.51 9.05 -3.37
N GLU A 95 -5.27 9.93 -2.72
CA GLU A 95 -5.94 11.05 -3.38
C GLU A 95 -4.93 11.95 -4.11
N ARG A 96 -3.81 12.30 -3.45
CA ARG A 96 -2.75 13.11 -4.08
C ARG A 96 -2.03 12.35 -5.20
N ALA A 97 -1.72 11.07 -4.98
CA ALA A 97 -1.06 10.25 -6.00
C ALA A 97 -1.92 10.11 -7.26
N SER A 98 -3.24 9.99 -7.10
CA SER A 98 -4.19 9.93 -8.22
C SER A 98 -4.18 11.23 -9.04
N GLN A 99 -4.16 12.40 -8.39
CA GLN A 99 -4.08 13.71 -9.06
C GLN A 99 -2.78 13.89 -9.86
N ILE A 100 -1.66 13.40 -9.35
CA ILE A 100 -0.36 13.46 -10.05
C ILE A 100 -0.38 12.58 -11.31
N ASN A 101 -1.03 11.40 -11.25
CA ASN A 101 -1.12 10.50 -12.39
C ASN A 101 -1.98 11.09 -13.52
N SER A 102 -3.02 11.86 -13.19
CA SER A 102 -3.81 12.63 -14.17
C SER A 102 -2.98 13.68 -14.92
N HIS A 103 -2.01 14.31 -14.25
CA HIS A 103 -1.12 15.31 -14.85
C HIS A 103 0.07 14.72 -15.64
N LYS A 104 0.50 13.48 -15.35
CA LYS A 104 1.63 12.84 -16.06
C LYS A 104 1.28 12.29 -17.43
N LEU A 105 0.02 11.96 -17.72
CA LEU A 105 -0.39 11.52 -19.06
C LEU A 105 -0.28 12.64 -20.10
N CYS A 106 -0.20 13.90 -19.66
CA CYS A 106 -0.12 15.08 -20.53
C CYS A 106 1.32 15.43 -20.98
N HIS A 107 2.35 14.81 -20.39
CA HIS A 107 3.76 15.20 -20.61
C HIS A 107 4.71 14.06 -20.99
N TYR A 108 4.19 12.92 -21.47
CA TYR A 108 5.00 11.97 -22.25
C TYR A 108 4.62 12.07 -23.73
N SER A 109 5.20 13.03 -24.45
CA SER A 109 5.27 12.94 -25.90
C SER A 109 6.29 11.84 -26.24
N PRO A 110 5.90 10.72 -26.88
CA PRO A 110 6.88 9.80 -27.44
C PRO A 110 7.78 10.58 -28.41
N PRO A 111 9.10 10.29 -28.45
CA PRO A 111 10.02 10.97 -29.35
C PRO A 111 9.52 10.85 -30.80
N PRO A 112 9.64 11.91 -31.63
CA PRO A 112 9.21 11.87 -33.02
C PRO A 112 9.90 10.70 -33.73
N GLN A 113 9.12 9.74 -34.24
CA GLN A 113 9.65 8.74 -35.17
C GLN A 113 9.95 9.45 -36.47
N ASP A 114 11.23 9.78 -36.67
CA ASP A 114 11.73 10.33 -37.92
C ASP A 114 11.49 9.32 -39.05
N ARG A 115 10.43 9.55 -39.82
CA ARG A 115 10.13 8.82 -41.05
C ARG A 115 11.02 9.36 -42.18
N THR A 116 12.34 9.21 -42.06
CA THR A 116 13.22 9.33 -43.22
C THR A 116 13.16 8.02 -44.01
N LYS A 117 12.39 8.06 -45.09
CA LYS A 117 12.59 7.16 -46.22
C LYS A 117 13.98 7.44 -46.79
N ASN A 118 14.93 6.51 -46.66
CA ASN A 118 16.00 6.44 -47.66
C ASN A 118 16.41 4.98 -47.94
N LYS A 119 16.64 4.73 -49.22
CA LYS A 119 16.74 3.46 -49.92
C LYS A 119 18.18 2.93 -49.90
N GLY A 120 18.32 1.59 -49.93
CA GLY A 120 19.59 0.87 -50.15
C GLY A 120 20.48 0.86 -48.90
N SER A 121 21.10 -0.24 -48.47
CA SER A 121 21.58 -1.43 -49.17
C SER A 121 21.83 -2.53 -48.12
N TYR A 122 21.48 -3.78 -48.43
CA TYR A 122 21.85 -4.94 -47.61
C TYR A 122 23.37 -5.08 -47.54
N PHE A 123 23.92 -5.04 -46.32
CA PHE A 123 25.27 -5.56 -46.02
C PHE A 123 25.12 -6.79 -45.12
N PRO A 124 25.70 -7.95 -45.47
CA PRO A 124 25.44 -9.19 -44.76
C PRO A 124 26.40 -9.38 -43.57
N GLY A 125 25.85 -9.87 -42.46
CA GLY A 125 26.57 -10.65 -41.46
C GLY A 125 27.28 -9.88 -40.35
N GLN A 126 26.72 -9.95 -39.13
CA GLN A 126 27.47 -10.24 -37.90
C GLN A 126 26.51 -10.59 -36.76
N ARG A 127 26.60 -11.84 -36.30
CA ARG A 127 25.84 -12.45 -35.21
C ARG A 127 26.19 -11.77 -33.88
N MET A 128 25.21 -11.17 -33.20
CA MET A 128 25.42 -10.60 -31.86
C MET A 128 25.88 -11.68 -30.88
N LYS A 129 27.00 -11.44 -30.18
CA LYS A 129 27.50 -12.32 -29.11
C LYS A 129 26.71 -12.07 -27.82
N PRO A 130 26.27 -13.10 -27.09
CA PRO A 130 25.61 -12.92 -25.80
C PRO A 130 26.58 -12.42 -24.72
N PRO A 131 26.09 -11.71 -23.68
CA PRO A 131 26.92 -11.13 -22.61
C PRO A 131 27.59 -12.22 -21.75
N PRO A 132 28.76 -11.95 -21.14
CA PRO A 132 29.51 -12.97 -20.40
C PRO A 132 28.84 -13.31 -19.07
N ASN A 133 28.61 -14.62 -18.87
CA ASN A 133 28.16 -15.22 -17.61
C ASN A 133 29.12 -14.90 -16.44
N ARG A 134 28.59 -14.36 -15.34
CA ARG A 134 29.31 -14.20 -14.07
C ARG A 134 29.42 -15.56 -13.38
N VAL A 135 30.53 -16.25 -13.59
CA VAL A 135 30.80 -17.58 -13.00
C VAL A 135 31.37 -17.44 -11.59
N HIS A 136 30.65 -18.02 -10.63
CA HIS A 136 31.08 -18.67 -9.38
C HIS A 136 32.23 -18.04 -8.55
N LEU A 137 31.87 -17.48 -7.39
CA LEU A 137 32.81 -17.25 -6.28
C LEU A 137 33.21 -18.60 -5.67
N ARG A 138 34.51 -18.93 -5.72
CA ARG A 138 35.11 -20.10 -5.04
C ARG A 138 35.15 -19.89 -3.51
N PRO A 139 35.12 -20.97 -2.71
CA PRO A 139 35.17 -20.90 -1.26
C PRO A 139 36.59 -20.57 -0.74
N HIS A 140 36.65 -19.85 0.38
CA HIS A 140 37.85 -19.52 1.14
C HIS A 140 38.50 -20.77 1.76
N SER A 141 39.77 -21.01 1.47
CA SER A 141 40.63 -22.00 2.12
C SER A 141 41.48 -21.36 3.23
N PHE A 142 41.45 -21.97 4.42
CA PHE A 142 42.22 -21.63 5.62
C PHE A 142 43.72 -21.98 5.49
N PRO A 143 44.62 -21.33 6.26
CA PRO A 143 46.05 -21.64 6.25
C PRO A 143 46.39 -22.90 7.06
N THR A 144 47.34 -23.69 6.57
CA THR A 144 47.86 -24.93 7.16
C THR A 144 48.87 -24.67 8.30
N PRO A 145 48.91 -25.47 9.37
CA PRO A 145 49.92 -25.39 10.42
C PRO A 145 51.21 -26.16 10.05
N GLY A 146 52.36 -25.63 10.48
CA GLY A 146 53.71 -26.13 10.20
C GLY A 146 54.04 -27.50 10.80
N ARG A 147 55.10 -28.13 10.25
CA ARG A 147 55.55 -29.47 10.63
C ARG A 147 57.00 -29.42 11.17
N LYS A 148 57.11 -29.88 12.43
CA LYS A 148 58.29 -30.38 13.18
C LYS A 148 59.41 -29.40 13.50
#